data_AF-A0A951V642-F1
#
_entry.id   AF-A0A951V642-F1
#
_cell.length_a   1.000
_cell.length_b   1.000
_cell.length_c   1.000
_cell.angle_alpha   90.00
_cell.angle_beta   90.00
_cell.angle_gamma   90.00
#
_symmetry.space_group_name_H-M   'P 1'
#
loop_
_entity.id
_entity.type
_entity.pdbx_description
1 polymer ?
#
loop_
_entity_poly.entity_id
_entity_poly.type
_entity_poly.pdbx_seq_one_letter_code
_entity_poly.pdbx_strand_id
1 'polypeptide(L)'
;MLFQGTSIPLVARWLHVDLPERIRRRTHIELAFSDDFKSEFAEIDIQPGYAVAGKPIISLNFPKTALIVMIKRDGKYLSPTGSTVIEPVDKLLILAEDTHSLEQVYECLEIKR
;
A
#
# COMPACT_ATOMS: atom_id res chain seq x y z
N MET A 1 44.70 4.70 -21.97
CA MET A 1 43.57 5.34 -21.27
C MET A 1 42.75 6.11 -22.29
N LEU A 2 41.54 5.65 -22.57
CA LEU A 2 40.55 6.37 -23.39
C LEU A 2 39.20 6.25 -22.69
N PHE A 3 38.80 7.36 -22.08
CA PHE A 3 37.46 7.89 -21.92
C PHE A 3 36.25 6.93 -21.89
N GLN A 4 35.77 6.79 -20.67
CA GLN A 4 34.46 6.37 -20.19
C GLN A 4 33.30 7.21 -20.79
N GLY A 5 32.14 6.57 -21.00
CA GLY A 5 30.84 7.20 -21.33
C GLY A 5 30.54 7.18 -22.84
N THR A 6 29.37 6.84 -23.37
CA THR A 6 27.99 6.82 -22.86
C THR A 6 27.15 5.92 -23.77
N SER A 7 27.22 4.60 -23.64
CA SER A 7 26.34 3.69 -24.44
C SER A 7 25.06 3.30 -23.72
N ILE A 8 25.03 3.42 -22.39
CA ILE A 8 23.89 3.02 -21.55
C ILE A 8 22.60 3.83 -21.86
N PRO A 9 22.64 5.17 -22.06
CA PRO A 9 21.41 5.92 -22.33
C PRO A 9 20.74 5.51 -23.66
N LEU A 10 21.51 5.07 -24.65
CA LEU A 10 20.99 4.77 -25.99
C LEU A 10 20.27 3.42 -26.04
N VAL A 11 20.78 2.42 -25.30
CA VAL A 11 20.19 1.07 -25.24
C VAL A 11 18.93 1.04 -24.39
N ALA A 12 18.83 1.87 -23.34
CA ALA A 12 17.62 1.99 -22.52
C ALA A 12 16.37 2.38 -23.33
N ARG A 13 16.54 3.28 -24.32
CA ARG A 13 15.46 3.68 -25.24
C ARG A 13 15.07 2.58 -26.23
N TRP A 14 16.00 1.70 -26.59
CA TRP A 14 15.71 0.58 -27.49
C TRP A 14 15.01 -0.59 -26.77
N LEU A 15 15.28 -0.75 -25.47
CA LEU A 15 14.64 -1.76 -24.62
C LEU A 15 13.29 -1.33 -24.02
N HIS A 16 12.76 -0.15 -24.38
CA HIS A 16 11.50 0.36 -23.80
C HIS A 16 11.54 0.43 -22.25
N VAL A 17 12.73 0.57 -21.65
CA VAL A 17 12.93 0.78 -20.20
C VAL A 17 12.92 2.28 -19.91
N ASP A 18 11.93 2.96 -20.48
CA ASP A 18 11.60 4.35 -20.17
C ASP A 18 10.19 4.32 -19.56
N LEU A 19 10.08 3.64 -18.42
CA LEU A 19 8.87 3.69 -17.60
C LEU A 19 9.09 4.74 -16.52
N PRO A 20 8.26 5.80 -16.46
CA PRO A 20 8.38 6.83 -15.45
C PRO A 20 8.29 6.19 -14.05
N GLU A 21 9.14 6.61 -13.13
CA GLU A 21 9.17 6.14 -11.73
C GLU A 21 7.84 6.33 -10.96
N ARG A 22 6.84 6.94 -11.58
CA ARG A 22 5.44 6.98 -11.10
C ARG A 22 4.69 5.65 -11.20
N ILE A 23 5.25 4.64 -11.87
CA ILE A 23 4.72 3.26 -11.89
C ILE A 23 5.67 2.34 -11.09
N ARG A 24 6.07 2.74 -9.88
CA ARG A 24 6.89 1.89 -8.98
C ARG A 24 6.14 1.51 -7.72
N ARG A 25 5.20 0.59 -7.90
CA ARG A 25 5.12 -0.72 -7.21
C ARG A 25 3.67 -1.19 -7.25
N ARG A 26 3.30 -1.95 -8.28
CA ARG A 26 2.43 -3.08 -7.95
C ARG A 26 3.30 -3.96 -7.07
N THR A 27 3.06 -3.96 -5.77
CA THR A 27 3.82 -4.86 -4.89
C THR A 27 3.55 -6.28 -5.37
N HIS A 28 4.54 -7.18 -5.31
CA HIS A 28 4.36 -8.59 -5.67
C HIS A 28 3.12 -9.23 -4.97
N ILE A 29 2.75 -8.64 -3.84
CA ILE A 29 1.60 -8.93 -3.01
C ILE A 29 0.28 -8.56 -3.71
N GLU A 30 0.18 -7.35 -4.29
CA GLU A 30 -0.99 -6.91 -5.06
C GLU A 30 -1.27 -7.83 -6.25
N LEU A 31 -0.22 -8.20 -7.00
CA LEU A 31 -0.30 -9.12 -8.13
C LEU A 31 -0.66 -10.56 -7.71
N ALA A 32 -0.11 -11.04 -6.58
CA ALA A 32 -0.39 -12.38 -6.08
C ALA A 32 -1.83 -12.53 -5.56
N PHE A 33 -2.42 -11.47 -4.99
CA PHE A 33 -3.80 -11.51 -4.50
C PHE A 33 -4.84 -11.25 -5.60
N SER A 34 -4.52 -10.45 -6.63
CA SER A 34 -5.46 -10.11 -7.69
C SER A 34 -5.80 -11.26 -8.65
N ASP A 35 -4.88 -12.22 -8.84
CA ASP A 35 -5.06 -13.31 -9.81
C ASP A 35 -5.96 -14.44 -9.26
N ASP A 36 -5.91 -14.72 -7.95
CA ASP A 36 -6.68 -15.80 -7.32
C ASP A 36 -7.96 -15.32 -6.61
N PHE A 37 -8.04 -14.05 -6.22
CA PHE A 37 -9.19 -13.48 -5.53
C PHE A 37 -9.74 -12.27 -6.29
N LYS A 38 -11.06 -12.28 -6.59
CA LYS A 38 -11.79 -11.04 -6.93
C LYS A 38 -11.82 -10.19 -5.67
N SER A 39 -10.75 -9.43 -5.44
CA SER A 39 -10.58 -8.62 -4.25
C SER A 39 -9.90 -7.32 -4.64
N GLU A 40 -10.27 -6.25 -3.96
CA GLU A 40 -9.65 -4.95 -4.10
C GLU A 40 -8.47 -4.85 -3.12
N PHE A 41 -7.39 -4.23 -3.59
CA PHE A 41 -6.19 -4.02 -2.79
C PHE A 41 -5.92 -2.52 -2.67
N ALA A 42 -5.55 -2.07 -1.47
CA ALA A 42 -5.19 -0.68 -1.24
C ALA A 42 -4.00 -0.55 -0.28
N GLU A 43 -3.12 0.40 -0.59
CA GLU A 43 -2.14 0.91 0.35
C GLU A 43 -2.61 2.27 0.86
N ILE A 44 -2.80 2.40 2.17
CA ILE A 44 -3.23 3.66 2.80
C ILE A 44 -2.12 4.18 3.69
N ASP A 45 -1.63 5.38 3.38
CA ASP A 45 -0.65 6.09 4.19
C ASP A 45 -1.36 6.92 5.28
N ILE A 46 -1.04 6.65 6.54
CA ILE A 46 -1.63 7.31 7.71
C ILE A 46 -0.87 8.60 7.98
N GLN A 47 -1.50 9.74 7.68
CA GLN A 47 -0.87 11.03 7.90
C GLN A 47 -0.98 11.48 9.37
N PRO A 48 -0.02 12.27 9.88
CA PRO A 48 -0.19 12.97 11.14
C PRO A 48 -1.48 13.81 11.12
N GLY A 49 -2.35 13.61 12.11
CA GLY A 49 -3.63 14.32 12.23
C GLY A 49 -4.85 13.54 11.74
N TYR A 50 -4.68 12.35 11.15
CA TYR A 50 -5.81 11.45 10.89
C TYR A 50 -6.39 10.94 12.22
N ALA A 51 -7.72 10.87 12.30
CA ALA A 51 -8.43 10.49 13.52
C ALA A 51 -8.15 9.04 13.96
N VAL A 52 -7.67 8.20 13.04
CA VAL A 52 -7.28 6.81 13.28
C VAL A 52 -5.90 6.69 13.95
N ALA A 53 -5.04 7.70 13.86
CA ALA A 53 -3.71 7.65 14.44
C ALA A 53 -3.79 7.64 15.98
N GLY A 54 -3.01 6.76 16.61
CA GLY A 54 -3.02 6.52 18.06
C GLY A 54 -4.13 5.60 18.56
N LYS A 55 -4.98 5.05 17.67
CA LYS A 55 -6.06 4.13 18.04
C LYS A 55 -5.69 2.67 17.76
N PRO A 56 -6.10 1.72 18.62
CA PRO A 56 -5.96 0.29 18.32
C PRO A 56 -6.94 -0.12 17.22
N ILE A 57 -6.55 -1.05 16.35
CA ILE A 57 -7.37 -1.52 15.22
C ILE A 57 -8.77 -1.97 15.68
N ILE A 58 -8.87 -2.63 16.82
CA ILE A 58 -10.16 -3.10 17.35
C ILE A 58 -11.16 -1.98 17.65
N SER A 59 -10.69 -0.74 17.85
CA SER A 59 -11.55 0.41 18.13
C SER A 59 -12.13 1.08 16.89
N LEU A 60 -11.66 0.72 15.69
CA LEU A 60 -12.02 1.38 14.45
C LEU A 60 -13.38 0.93 13.89
N ASN A 61 -13.96 -0.13 14.45
CA ASN A 61 -15.13 -0.81 13.87
C ASN A 61 -14.90 -1.17 12.39
N PHE A 62 -13.70 -1.71 12.12
CA PHE A 62 -13.24 -2.03 10.77
C PHE A 62 -14.22 -3.00 10.07
N PRO A 63 -14.56 -2.79 8.77
CA PRO A 63 -15.53 -3.61 8.08
C PRO A 63 -15.09 -5.07 8.00
N LYS A 64 -16.03 -6.00 8.18
CA LYS A 64 -15.74 -7.45 8.18
C LYS A 64 -15.35 -8.00 6.81
N THR A 65 -15.69 -7.27 5.75
CA THR A 65 -15.38 -7.57 4.35
C THR A 65 -14.02 -7.00 3.92
N ALA A 66 -13.22 -6.49 4.86
CA ALA A 66 -11.86 -6.06 4.62
C ALA A 66 -10.92 -6.47 5.76
N LEU A 67 -9.64 -6.56 5.42
CA LEU A 67 -8.57 -6.97 6.33
C LEU A 67 -7.34 -6.09 6.13
N ILE A 68 -6.79 -5.57 7.23
CA ILE A 68 -5.43 -5.04 7.24
C ILE A 68 -4.49 -6.24 7.27
N VAL A 69 -3.83 -6.54 6.16
CA VAL A 69 -2.97 -7.72 6.00
C VAL A 69 -1.62 -7.47 6.66
N MET A 70 -1.06 -6.28 6.46
CA MET A 70 0.21 -5.87 7.05
C MET A 70 0.24 -4.37 7.33
N ILE A 71 1.08 -3.97 8.28
CA ILE A 71 1.46 -2.57 8.49
C ILE A 71 2.93 -2.44 8.17
N LYS A 72 3.28 -1.43 7.37
CA LYS A 72 4.66 -1.03 7.16
C LYS A 72 4.97 0.20 8.02
N ARG A 73 5.89 0.03 8.96
CA ARG A 73 6.37 1.06 9.90
C ARG A 73 7.89 1.07 9.92
N ASP A 74 8.50 2.24 9.80
CA ASP A 74 9.97 2.40 9.79
C ASP A 74 10.70 1.46 8.82
N GLY A 75 10.09 1.21 7.65
CA GLY A 75 10.62 0.32 6.62
C GLY A 75 10.47 -1.18 6.91
N LYS A 76 9.89 -1.57 8.05
CA LYS A 76 9.63 -2.96 8.43
C LYS A 76 8.16 -3.30 8.27
N TYR A 77 7.88 -4.56 7.96
CA TYR A 77 6.52 -5.10 7.93
C TYR A 77 6.21 -5.80 9.25
N LEU A 78 5.03 -5.54 9.79
CA LEU A 78 4.49 -6.22 10.97
C LEU A 78 3.08 -6.75 10.69
N SER A 79 2.77 -7.90 11.29
CA SER A 79 1.42 -8.47 11.24
C SER A 79 0.54 -7.74 12.26
N PRO A 80 -0.58 -7.13 11.84
CA PRO A 80 -1.49 -6.47 12.77
C PRO A 80 -2.26 -7.48 13.62
N THR A 81 -2.64 -7.05 14.81
CA THR A 81 -3.61 -7.68 15.71
C THR A 81 -4.65 -6.64 16.12
N GLY A 82 -5.76 -7.05 16.73
CA GLY A 82 -6.76 -6.10 17.23
C GLY A 82 -6.19 -5.06 18.22
N SER A 83 -5.15 -5.43 18.97
CA SER A 83 -4.45 -4.53 19.91
C SER A 83 -3.36 -3.67 19.27
N THR A 84 -3.00 -3.90 18.00
CA THR A 84 -2.02 -3.07 17.30
C THR A 84 -2.55 -1.65 17.20
N VAL A 85 -1.77 -0.70 17.71
CA VAL A 85 -2.05 0.74 17.60
C VAL A 85 -1.53 1.24 16.27
N ILE A 86 -2.40 1.90 15.51
CA ILE A 86 -2.02 2.58 14.27
C ILE A 86 -1.26 3.84 14.63
N GLU A 87 -0.10 4.04 14.04
CA GLU A 87 0.76 5.19 14.29
C GLU A 87 0.80 6.12 13.07
N PRO A 88 1.07 7.42 13.27
CA PRO A 88 1.38 8.30 12.16
C PRO A 88 2.53 7.74 11.32
N VAL A 89 2.48 7.93 10.01
CA VAL A 89 3.48 7.45 9.03
C VAL A 89 3.42 5.92 8.81
N ASP A 90 2.47 5.22 9.43
CA ASP A 90 2.14 3.85 9.02
C ASP A 90 1.62 3.81 7.59
N LYS A 91 2.00 2.75 6.87
CA LYS A 91 1.35 2.37 5.62
C LYS A 91 0.60 1.06 5.84
N LEU A 92 -0.72 1.11 5.75
CA LEU A 92 -1.60 -0.05 5.89
C LEU A 92 -1.76 -0.72 4.53
N LEU A 93 -1.55 -2.03 4.48
CA LEU A 93 -1.88 -2.86 3.32
C LEU A 93 -3.22 -3.52 3.59
N ILE A 94 -4.21 -3.21 2.76
CA ILE A 94 -5.61 -3.59 2.97
C ILE A 94 -6.06 -4.45 1.80
N LEU A 95 -6.71 -5.56 2.14
CA LEU A 95 -7.43 -6.43 1.21
C LEU A 95 -8.92 -6.30 1.50
N ALA A 96 -9.74 -6.06 0.48
CA ALA A 96 -11.18 -5.96 0.58
C ALA A 96 -11.84 -6.89 -0.45
N GLU A 97 -13.02 -7.41 -0.12
CA GLU A 97 -13.74 -8.33 -1.03
C GLU A 97 -14.16 -7.65 -2.34
N ASP A 98 -14.49 -6.35 -2.31
CA ASP A 98 -14.90 -5.58 -3.47
C ASP A 98 -14.68 -4.06 -3.26
N THR A 99 -15.03 -3.28 -4.29
CA THR A 99 -14.91 -1.81 -4.28
C THR A 99 -15.73 -1.14 -3.18
N HIS A 100 -16.91 -1.68 -2.85
CA HIS A 100 -17.79 -1.13 -1.82
C HIS A 100 -17.19 -1.35 -0.43
N SER A 101 -16.64 -2.52 -0.18
CA SER A 101 -15.91 -2.86 1.04
C SER A 101 -14.70 -1.96 1.24
N LEU A 102 -13.99 -1.62 0.15
CA LEU A 102 -12.90 -0.66 0.21
C LEU A 102 -13.38 0.77 0.52
N GLU A 103 -14.54 1.20 0.01
CA GLU A 103 -15.14 2.50 0.37
C GLU A 103 -15.47 2.57 1.87
N GLN A 104 -16.05 1.51 2.43
CA GLN A 104 -16.32 1.40 3.87
C GLN A 104 -15.05 1.51 4.71
N VAL A 105 -13.92 0.99 4.22
CA VAL A 105 -12.62 1.18 4.86
C VAL A 105 -12.23 2.65 4.90
N TYR A 106 -12.33 3.37 3.77
CA TYR A 106 -12.01 4.81 3.73
C TYR A 106 -12.91 5.61 4.68
N GLU A 107 -14.20 5.29 4.74
CA GLU A 107 -15.15 5.90 5.69
C GLU A 107 -14.77 5.61 7.15
N CYS A 108 -14.47 4.35 7.46
CA CYS A 108 -14.03 3.90 8.79
C CYS A 108 -12.75 4.61 9.27
N LEU A 109 -11.82 4.85 8.35
CA LEU A 109 -10.58 5.57 8.64
C LEU A 109 -10.75 7.10 8.63
N GLU A 110 -11.93 7.60 8.24
CA GLU A 110 -12.23 9.03 8.02
C GLU A 110 -11.29 9.69 7.00
N ILE A 111 -10.94 8.96 5.93
CA ILE A 111 -10.00 9.40 4.89
C ILE A 111 -10.74 9.52 3.56
N LYS A 112 -10.41 10.55 2.75
CA LYS A 112 -10.91 10.66 1.37
C LYS A 112 -10.14 9.70 0.47
N ARG A 113 -10.87 8.90 -0.32
CA ARG A 113 -10.31 8.04 -1.36
C ARG A 113 -9.62 8.84 -2.47
#